data_AF-A0ABC8K120-F1
#
_entry.id   AF-A0ABC8K120-F1
#
_cell.length_a   1.000
_cell.length_b   1.000
_cell.length_c   1.000
_cell.angle_alpha   90.00
_cell.angle_beta   90.00
_cell.angle_gamma   90.00
#
_symmetry.space_group_name_H-M   'P 1'
#
loop_
_entity.id
_entity.type
_entity.pdbx_description
1 polymer ?
#
loop_
_entity_poly.entity_id
_entity_poly.type
_entity_poly.pdbx_seq_one_letter_code
_entity_poly.pdbx_strand_id
1 'polypeptide(L)'
;MSIMQDRTLTIQSPVEVTAKKPHNYETILRDAYLPVPPSTEQLRSGVLLNKLTKYWVDERNSNCFMIFPKKLSITWSDDPNYWAWVSNDSQNEKDVEVAELKNVCWLDITGKFDTSNLTPGITYEVVFMVKLKDPAYGWDTPVNVKLVLPNGKDKPQEKKVSLREQPRYQWVDIRVGEFKHERDSVGEITFSMYEYAAGVWKKGLFLKGVAIRPKYNN
;
A
#
# COMPACT_ATOMS: atom_id res chain seq x y z
N MET A 1 -65.87 -5.28 -35.52
CA MET A 1 -65.31 -4.55 -34.36
C MET A 1 -64.14 -5.34 -33.83
N SER A 2 -63.00 -4.67 -33.64
CA SER A 2 -61.66 -5.21 -33.37
C SER A 2 -61.58 -5.88 -31.99
N ILE A 3 -60.94 -7.05 -31.90
CA ILE A 3 -60.54 -7.67 -30.62
C ILE A 3 -59.02 -7.54 -30.54
N MET A 4 -58.54 -6.56 -29.76
CA MET A 4 -57.14 -6.42 -29.41
C MET A 4 -56.76 -7.54 -28.44
N GLN A 5 -55.85 -8.43 -28.84
CA GLN A 5 -55.19 -9.36 -27.92
C GLN A 5 -54.05 -8.63 -27.21
N ASP A 6 -54.23 -8.42 -25.91
CA ASP A 6 -53.23 -7.83 -25.04
C ASP A 6 -52.09 -8.84 -24.81
N ARG A 7 -50.91 -8.54 -25.37
CA ARG A 7 -49.70 -9.35 -25.16
C ARG A 7 -49.04 -8.85 -23.88
N THR A 8 -49.22 -9.59 -22.79
CA THR A 8 -48.50 -9.35 -21.55
C THR A 8 -47.03 -9.71 -21.75
N LEU A 9 -46.16 -8.69 -21.85
CA LEU A 9 -44.71 -8.86 -21.84
C LEU A 9 -44.27 -9.26 -20.42
N THR A 10 -43.82 -10.49 -20.25
CA THR A 10 -43.17 -10.92 -19.01
C THR A 10 -41.81 -10.24 -18.92
N ILE A 11 -41.71 -9.19 -18.09
CA ILE A 11 -40.44 -8.55 -17.76
C ILE A 11 -39.65 -9.57 -16.93
N GLN A 12 -38.62 -10.18 -17.51
CA GLN A 12 -37.63 -10.92 -16.74
C GLN A 12 -36.95 -9.95 -15.79
N SER A 13 -37.01 -10.23 -14.49
CA SER A 13 -36.27 -9.51 -13.46
C SER A 13 -34.77 -9.52 -13.81
N PRO A 14 -34.02 -8.44 -13.55
CA PRO A 14 -32.59 -8.44 -13.78
C PRO A 14 -31.98 -9.59 -12.99
N VAL A 15 -31.19 -10.44 -13.65
CA VAL A 15 -30.34 -11.40 -12.97
C VAL A 15 -29.40 -10.59 -12.10
N GLU A 16 -29.61 -10.60 -10.78
CA GLU A 16 -28.63 -10.10 -9.82
C GLU A 16 -27.36 -10.92 -10.03
N VAL A 17 -26.42 -10.37 -10.80
CA VAL A 17 -25.05 -10.89 -10.85
C VAL A 17 -24.50 -10.67 -9.45
N THR A 18 -24.55 -11.71 -8.63
CA THR A 18 -23.97 -11.69 -7.30
C THR A 18 -22.49 -11.33 -7.47
N ALA A 19 -22.12 -10.14 -6.97
CA ALA A 19 -20.78 -9.62 -7.12
C ALA A 19 -19.79 -10.64 -6.52
N LYS A 20 -18.82 -11.09 -7.31
CA LYS A 20 -17.82 -12.07 -6.87
C LYS A 20 -17.07 -11.48 -5.67
N LYS A 21 -17.06 -12.21 -4.54
CA LYS A 21 -16.30 -11.78 -3.36
C LYS A 21 -14.79 -11.73 -3.67
N PRO A 22 -14.05 -10.74 -3.11
CA PRO A 22 -12.60 -10.69 -3.22
C PRO A 22 -11.92 -11.94 -2.65
N HIS A 23 -10.70 -12.21 -3.09
CA HIS A 23 -9.91 -13.34 -2.59
C HIS A 23 -9.69 -13.23 -1.08
N ASN A 24 -9.83 -14.33 -0.32
CA ASN A 24 -9.69 -14.35 1.14
C ASN A 24 -10.50 -13.29 1.92
N TYR A 25 -11.58 -12.75 1.34
CA TYR A 25 -12.35 -11.63 1.89
C TYR A 25 -12.74 -11.82 3.37
N GLU A 26 -13.35 -12.95 3.71
CA GLU A 26 -13.80 -13.21 5.08
C GLU A 26 -12.62 -13.31 6.05
N THR A 27 -11.49 -13.88 5.61
CA THR A 27 -10.28 -14.01 6.43
C THR A 27 -9.64 -12.65 6.70
N ILE A 28 -9.49 -11.83 5.67
CA ILE A 28 -8.88 -10.50 5.77
C ILE A 28 -9.68 -9.60 6.71
N LEU A 29 -11.01 -9.67 6.65
CA LEU A 29 -11.87 -8.83 7.47
C LEU A 29 -12.06 -9.33 8.91
N ARG A 30 -11.62 -10.54 9.27
CA ARG A 30 -11.58 -10.94 10.69
C ARG A 30 -10.65 -10.04 11.51
N ASP A 31 -9.59 -9.53 10.87
CA ASP A 31 -8.64 -8.60 11.48
C ASP A 31 -9.13 -7.14 11.43
N ALA A 32 -10.22 -6.88 10.72
CA ALA A 32 -10.94 -5.64 10.81
C ALA A 32 -11.93 -5.81 11.97
N TYR A 33 -11.66 -5.21 13.13
CA TYR A 33 -12.61 -5.16 14.26
C TYR A 33 -13.85 -4.31 13.92
N LEU A 34 -14.57 -4.65 12.85
CA LEU A 34 -15.71 -3.92 12.33
C LEU A 34 -17.01 -4.54 12.89
N PRO A 35 -17.91 -3.72 13.45
CA PRO A 35 -19.17 -4.22 14.02
C PRO A 35 -20.14 -4.76 12.96
N VAL A 36 -19.95 -4.37 11.70
CA VAL A 36 -20.74 -4.81 10.53
C VAL A 36 -19.81 -4.95 9.33
N PRO A 37 -20.08 -5.89 8.40
CA PRO A 37 -19.32 -5.99 7.16
C PRO A 37 -19.32 -4.67 6.38
N PRO A 38 -18.18 -4.25 5.82
CA PRO A 38 -18.10 -3.00 5.07
C PRO A 38 -18.91 -3.07 3.77
N SER A 39 -19.51 -1.95 3.40
CA SER A 39 -20.14 -1.78 2.09
C SER A 39 -19.11 -1.87 0.96
N THR A 40 -19.57 -2.09 -0.28
CA THR A 40 -18.68 -2.08 -1.45
C THR A 40 -17.93 -0.76 -1.61
N GLU A 41 -18.58 0.37 -1.29
CA GLU A 41 -17.94 1.69 -1.32
C GLU A 41 -16.86 1.83 -0.25
N GLN A 42 -17.14 1.36 0.97
CA GLN A 42 -16.15 1.32 2.05
C GLN A 42 -14.96 0.43 1.70
N LEU A 43 -15.20 -0.73 1.07
CA LEU A 43 -14.14 -1.62 0.60
C LEU A 43 -13.28 -1.00 -0.50
N ARG A 44 -13.86 -0.18 -1.38
CA ARG A 44 -13.12 0.54 -2.42
C ARG A 44 -12.30 1.71 -1.86
N SER A 45 -12.87 2.46 -0.91
CA SER A 45 -12.17 3.54 -0.20
C SER A 45 -11.06 3.01 0.73
N GLY A 46 -11.31 1.82 1.27
CA GLY A 46 -10.43 1.04 2.12
C GLY A 46 -10.84 1.05 3.58
N VAL A 47 -10.55 -0.07 4.24
CA VAL A 47 -10.83 -0.33 5.66
C VAL A 47 -9.51 -0.51 6.42
N LEU A 48 -9.48 -0.06 7.67
CA LEU A 48 -8.32 -0.22 8.54
C LEU A 48 -8.35 -1.59 9.23
N LEU A 49 -7.27 -2.35 9.06
CA LEU A 49 -6.97 -3.59 9.76
C LEU A 49 -6.00 -3.27 10.90
N ASN A 50 -6.44 -3.47 12.14
CA ASN A 50 -5.65 -3.22 13.35
C ASN A 50 -4.98 -1.83 13.43
N LYS A 51 -5.54 -0.80 12.75
CA LYS A 51 -4.96 0.57 12.58
C LYS A 51 -3.56 0.64 11.93
N LEU A 52 -2.93 -0.50 11.65
CA LEU A 52 -1.55 -0.61 11.15
C LEU A 52 -1.48 -0.99 9.68
N THR A 53 -2.59 -1.44 9.11
CA THR A 53 -2.69 -1.78 7.69
C THR A 53 -4.02 -1.28 7.16
N LYS A 54 -4.05 -0.75 5.95
CA LYS A 54 -5.28 -0.47 5.22
C LYS A 54 -5.44 -1.51 4.14
N TYR A 55 -6.64 -2.04 4.00
CA TYR A 55 -7.04 -2.98 2.95
C TYR A 55 -8.10 -2.33 2.08
N TRP A 56 -7.98 -2.46 0.76
CA TRP A 56 -9.02 -2.07 -0.17
C TRP A 56 -9.06 -3.02 -1.36
N VAL A 57 -10.14 -2.93 -2.13
CA VAL A 57 -10.32 -3.71 -3.35
C VAL A 57 -10.35 -2.75 -4.52
N ASP A 58 -9.54 -3.03 -5.54
CA ASP A 58 -9.52 -2.22 -6.75
C ASP A 58 -10.72 -2.47 -7.68
N GLU A 59 -10.77 -1.76 -8.80
CA GLU A 59 -11.86 -1.86 -9.78
C GLU A 59 -11.97 -3.24 -10.45
N ARG A 60 -10.89 -4.04 -10.45
CA ARG A 60 -10.86 -5.39 -11.00
C ARG A 60 -11.08 -6.47 -9.94
N ASN A 61 -11.56 -6.07 -8.76
CA ASN A 61 -11.80 -6.96 -7.62
C ASN A 61 -10.52 -7.64 -7.09
N SER A 62 -9.39 -6.94 -7.18
CA SER A 62 -8.09 -7.39 -6.68
C SER A 62 -7.75 -6.74 -5.35
N ASN A 63 -7.23 -7.53 -4.42
CA ASN A 63 -6.89 -7.09 -3.09
C ASN A 63 -5.68 -6.16 -3.13
N CYS A 64 -5.75 -5.08 -2.37
CA CYS A 64 -4.69 -4.08 -2.23
C CYS A 64 -4.45 -3.76 -0.76
N PHE A 65 -3.20 -3.44 -0.42
CA PHE A 65 -2.80 -3.17 0.96
C PHE A 65 -1.92 -1.94 1.06
N MET A 66 -2.01 -1.25 2.20
CA MET A 66 -1.08 -0.22 2.59
C MET A 66 -0.62 -0.50 4.01
N ILE A 67 0.68 -0.64 4.18
CA ILE A 67 1.33 -0.90 5.45
C ILE A 67 1.76 0.44 6.02
N PHE A 68 1.20 0.81 7.18
CA PHE A 68 1.49 2.11 7.78
C PHE A 68 2.84 2.13 8.50
N PRO A 69 3.45 3.31 8.70
CA PRO A 69 4.79 3.45 9.24
C PRO A 69 5.00 2.75 10.59
N LYS A 70 3.98 2.75 11.46
CA LYS A 70 4.00 2.05 12.76
C LYS A 70 4.12 0.52 12.67
N LYS A 71 3.87 -0.08 11.50
CA LYS A 71 4.08 -1.51 11.24
C LYS A 71 5.45 -1.80 10.60
N LEU A 72 6.19 -0.77 10.23
CA LEU A 72 7.51 -0.90 9.62
C LEU A 72 8.59 -0.91 10.71
N SER A 73 9.73 -1.52 10.38
CA SER A 73 10.97 -1.34 11.13
C SER A 73 11.67 -0.09 10.60
N ILE A 74 11.75 0.94 11.44
CA ILE A 74 12.40 2.21 11.09
C ILE A 74 13.47 2.48 12.16
N THR A 75 14.73 2.56 11.73
CA THR A 75 15.85 2.81 12.64
C THR A 75 15.68 4.13 13.38
N TRP A 76 15.79 4.05 14.72
CA TRP A 76 15.65 5.16 15.67
C TRP A 76 14.26 5.83 15.73
N SER A 77 13.20 5.16 15.25
CA SER A 77 11.84 5.72 15.21
C SER A 77 11.17 5.89 16.58
N ASP A 78 11.75 5.33 17.62
CA ASP A 78 11.39 5.51 19.03
C ASP A 78 11.97 6.81 19.63
N ASP A 79 12.96 7.43 18.99
CA ASP A 79 13.57 8.68 19.45
C ASP A 79 12.96 9.91 18.76
N PRO A 80 12.28 10.81 19.52
CA PRO A 80 11.64 12.00 18.97
C PRO A 80 12.63 13.02 18.37
N ASN A 81 13.93 12.91 18.67
CA ASN A 81 14.97 13.75 18.06
C ASN A 81 15.19 13.39 16.58
N TYR A 82 14.90 12.15 16.19
CA TYR A 82 15.16 11.62 14.85
C TYR A 82 13.88 11.45 14.03
N TRP A 83 12.77 11.10 14.68
CA TRP A 83 11.47 10.90 14.01
C TRP A 83 10.33 11.54 14.79
N ALA A 84 9.32 12.05 14.09
CA ALA A 84 8.05 12.42 14.69
C ALA A 84 6.89 11.67 14.04
N TRP A 85 5.85 11.42 14.83
CA TRP A 85 4.60 10.83 14.37
C TRP A 85 3.59 11.96 14.23
N VAL A 86 3.06 12.15 13.03
CA VAL A 86 2.18 13.28 12.69
C VAL A 86 0.86 12.74 12.19
N SER A 87 -0.25 13.30 12.64
CA SER A 87 -1.57 12.90 12.13
C SER A 87 -1.68 13.15 10.64
N ASN A 88 -2.30 12.22 9.92
CA ASN A 88 -2.57 12.37 8.50
C ASN A 88 -3.80 13.27 8.27
N ASP A 89 -3.67 14.30 7.43
CA ASP A 89 -4.72 15.28 7.17
C ASP A 89 -5.91 14.73 6.34
N SER A 90 -5.84 13.48 5.84
CA SER A 90 -6.89 12.92 5.00
C SER A 90 -8.11 12.45 5.80
N GLN A 91 -9.32 12.80 5.34
CA GLN A 91 -10.57 12.58 6.07
C GLN A 91 -10.84 11.11 6.47
N ASN A 92 -10.39 10.15 5.66
CA ASN A 92 -10.64 8.71 5.87
C ASN A 92 -9.53 8.00 6.69
N GLU A 93 -8.46 8.69 7.05
CA GLU A 93 -7.28 8.11 7.72
C GLU A 93 -6.79 9.01 8.86
N LYS A 94 -7.71 9.73 9.53
CA LYS A 94 -7.37 10.69 10.61
C LYS A 94 -6.62 10.06 11.79
N ASP A 95 -6.87 8.77 12.04
CA ASP A 95 -6.22 8.00 13.11
C ASP A 95 -4.90 7.34 12.66
N VAL A 96 -4.49 7.55 11.41
CA VAL A 96 -3.23 7.01 10.88
C VAL A 96 -2.15 8.08 10.99
N GLU A 97 -1.05 7.72 11.64
CA GLU A 97 0.13 8.58 11.73
C GLU A 97 1.05 8.37 10.53
N VAL A 98 1.57 9.49 10.00
CA VAL A 98 2.71 9.51 9.08
C VAL A 98 4.00 9.69 9.87
N ALA A 99 5.11 9.12 9.39
CA ALA A 99 6.41 9.32 10.01
C ALA A 99 7.13 10.50 9.34
N GLU A 100 7.52 11.50 10.13
CA GLU A 100 8.36 12.63 9.71
C GLU A 100 9.80 12.38 10.15
N LEU A 101 10.73 12.39 9.19
CA LEU A 101 12.16 12.34 9.45
C LEU A 101 12.68 13.72 9.89
N LYS A 102 13.07 13.84 11.17
CA LYS A 102 13.62 15.07 11.74
C LYS A 102 15.07 15.30 11.36
N ASN A 103 15.94 14.31 11.57
CA ASN A 103 17.34 14.38 11.14
C ASN A 103 18.06 13.03 11.33
N VAL A 104 18.56 12.36 10.30
CA VAL A 104 19.40 11.14 10.46
C VAL A 104 20.52 11.06 9.42
N CYS A 105 21.68 10.51 9.79
CA CYS A 105 22.70 10.10 8.82
C CYS A 105 22.54 8.64 8.34
N TRP A 106 21.85 7.80 9.13
CA TRP A 106 21.52 6.41 8.82
C TRP A 106 20.02 6.28 8.56
N LEU A 107 19.62 6.24 7.28
CA LEU A 107 18.24 5.95 6.90
C LEU A 107 18.11 4.45 6.60
N ASP A 108 17.26 3.76 7.35
CA ASP A 108 16.89 2.37 7.08
C ASP A 108 15.42 2.16 7.48
N ILE A 109 14.60 1.89 6.48
CA ILE A 109 13.17 1.58 6.61
C ILE A 109 12.96 0.23 5.94
N THR A 110 12.49 -0.75 6.71
CA THR A 110 12.24 -2.10 6.23
C THR A 110 10.83 -2.55 6.64
N GLY A 111 10.16 -3.25 5.74
CA GLY A 111 8.87 -3.87 6.01
C GLY A 111 8.75 -5.26 5.41
N LYS A 112 7.78 -5.98 5.93
CA LYS A 112 7.47 -7.36 5.56
C LYS A 112 5.99 -7.49 5.28
N PHE A 113 5.64 -8.40 4.37
CA PHE A 113 4.25 -8.65 4.03
C PHE A 113 4.04 -10.10 3.59
N ASP A 114 3.03 -10.74 4.18
CA ASP A 114 2.58 -12.07 3.78
C ASP A 114 1.67 -11.96 2.55
N THR A 115 2.08 -12.60 1.44
CA THR A 115 1.36 -12.49 0.17
C THR A 115 0.11 -13.36 0.07
N SER A 116 -0.21 -14.20 1.07
CA SER A 116 -1.35 -15.13 1.03
C SER A 116 -2.71 -14.46 0.77
N ASN A 117 -2.82 -13.19 1.17
CA ASN A 117 -4.01 -12.37 1.00
C ASN A 117 -4.02 -11.55 -0.28
N LEU A 118 -3.01 -11.66 -1.14
CA LEU A 118 -3.05 -11.06 -2.48
C LEU A 118 -3.90 -11.91 -3.42
N THR A 119 -4.54 -11.28 -4.39
CA THR A 119 -5.32 -12.00 -5.41
C THR A 119 -4.36 -12.75 -6.34
N PRO A 120 -4.44 -14.09 -6.47
CA PRO A 120 -3.54 -14.85 -7.33
C PRO A 120 -3.73 -14.55 -8.83
N GLY A 121 -2.67 -14.71 -9.61
CA GLY A 121 -2.62 -14.46 -11.05
C GLY A 121 -2.39 -12.99 -11.43
N ILE A 122 -2.13 -12.12 -10.44
CA ILE A 122 -1.96 -10.68 -10.62
C ILE A 122 -0.48 -10.30 -10.44
N THR A 123 0.00 -9.37 -11.27
CA THR A 123 1.30 -8.70 -11.03
C THR A 123 1.09 -7.54 -10.08
N TYR A 124 1.83 -7.55 -8.97
CA TYR A 124 1.80 -6.52 -7.94
C TYR A 124 3.05 -5.65 -8.02
N GLU A 125 2.89 -4.36 -7.73
CA GLU A 125 4.00 -3.46 -7.42
C GLU A 125 4.05 -3.12 -5.93
N VAL A 126 5.26 -2.90 -5.42
CA VAL A 126 5.51 -2.43 -4.07
C VAL A 126 6.05 -1.01 -4.13
N VAL A 127 5.41 -0.08 -3.40
CA VAL A 127 5.63 1.36 -3.54
C VAL A 127 5.70 2.04 -2.18
N PHE A 128 6.82 2.70 -1.87
CA PHE A 128 6.87 3.64 -0.76
C PHE A 128 6.18 4.93 -1.17
N MET A 129 5.17 5.36 -0.40
CA MET A 129 4.50 6.64 -0.62
C MET A 129 5.11 7.69 0.30
N VAL A 130 5.90 8.60 -0.28
CA VAL A 130 6.70 9.57 0.46
C VAL A 130 6.40 11.00 0.03
N LYS A 131 6.78 11.98 0.84
CA LYS A 131 6.66 13.40 0.55
C LYS A 131 7.85 14.14 1.14
N LEU A 132 8.40 15.11 0.44
CA LEU A 132 9.43 15.99 0.97
C LEU A 132 8.81 17.34 1.36
N LYS A 133 9.03 17.83 2.59
CA LYS A 133 8.63 19.18 3.02
C LYS A 133 9.85 19.97 3.50
N ASP A 134 9.87 21.27 3.27
CA ASP A 134 11.01 22.08 3.70
C ASP A 134 11.06 22.27 5.22
N PRO A 135 12.27 22.36 5.80
CA PRO A 135 13.56 22.15 5.14
C PRO A 135 13.79 20.67 4.83
N ALA A 136 14.09 20.35 3.55
CA ALA A 136 14.43 19.01 3.10
C ALA A 136 15.84 19.00 2.49
N TYR A 137 16.78 18.34 3.15
CA TYR A 137 18.19 18.26 2.74
C TYR A 137 18.74 16.85 2.90
N GLY A 138 19.94 16.62 2.34
CA GLY A 138 20.63 15.32 2.37
C GLY A 138 20.20 14.35 1.28
N TRP A 139 19.33 14.80 0.36
CA TRP A 139 18.74 14.00 -0.71
C TRP A 139 19.53 14.02 -2.03
N ASP A 140 20.69 14.68 -2.06
CA ASP A 140 21.61 14.64 -3.20
C ASP A 140 22.24 13.26 -3.39
N THR A 141 22.34 12.47 -2.31
CA THR A 141 22.69 11.06 -2.38
C THR A 141 21.42 10.24 -2.62
N PRO A 142 21.34 9.43 -3.69
CA PRO A 142 20.21 8.54 -3.93
C PRO A 142 20.01 7.53 -2.80
N VAL A 143 18.76 7.21 -2.50
CA VAL A 143 18.43 6.07 -1.63
C VAL A 143 18.48 4.77 -2.41
N ASN A 144 18.78 3.66 -1.75
CA ASN A 144 18.58 2.33 -2.31
C ASN A 144 17.17 1.87 -1.96
N VAL A 145 16.47 1.26 -2.92
CA VAL A 145 15.23 0.52 -2.67
C VAL A 145 15.42 -0.92 -3.06
N LYS A 146 14.90 -1.84 -2.26
CA LYS A 146 15.10 -3.28 -2.43
C LYS A 146 13.83 -4.06 -2.19
N LEU A 147 13.55 -5.03 -3.06
CA LEU A 147 12.50 -6.03 -2.90
C LEU A 147 13.11 -7.43 -2.93
N VAL A 148 12.79 -8.23 -1.92
CA VAL A 148 13.14 -9.64 -1.79
C VAL A 148 11.86 -10.45 -1.82
N LEU A 149 11.76 -11.40 -2.76
CA LEU A 149 10.62 -12.28 -2.94
C LEU A 149 10.70 -13.50 -2.00
N PRO A 150 9.60 -14.25 -1.80
CA PRO A 150 9.59 -15.37 -0.88
C PRO A 150 10.64 -16.43 -1.24
N ASN A 151 11.11 -17.14 -0.22
CA ASN A 151 12.02 -18.29 -0.36
C ASN A 151 13.41 -18.00 -0.93
N GLY A 152 13.77 -16.73 -1.20
CA GLY A 152 15.12 -16.30 -1.59
C GLY A 152 15.65 -16.89 -2.90
N LYS A 153 14.79 -17.55 -3.68
CA LYS A 153 15.16 -18.21 -4.94
C LYS A 153 15.44 -17.18 -6.03
N ASP A 154 14.69 -16.09 -6.02
CA ASP A 154 14.87 -15.00 -6.97
C ASP A 154 15.90 -14.00 -6.47
N LYS A 155 16.69 -13.47 -7.42
CA LYS A 155 17.62 -12.39 -7.14
C LYS A 155 16.84 -11.17 -6.61
N PRO A 156 17.27 -10.54 -5.51
CA PRO A 156 16.67 -9.30 -5.05
C PRO A 156 16.63 -8.23 -6.14
N GLN A 157 15.50 -7.54 -6.25
CA GLN A 157 15.38 -6.34 -7.09
C GLN A 157 15.90 -5.17 -6.28
N GLU A 158 17.03 -4.60 -6.66
CA GLU A 158 17.67 -3.50 -5.94
C GLU A 158 18.07 -2.39 -6.92
N LYS A 159 17.73 -1.14 -6.59
CA LYS A 159 18.07 0.02 -7.43
C LYS A 159 18.22 1.29 -6.60
N LYS A 160 18.97 2.25 -7.14
CA LYS A 160 19.10 3.60 -6.59
C LYS A 160 17.99 4.51 -7.11
N VAL A 161 17.43 5.34 -6.23
CA VAL A 161 16.40 6.32 -6.57
C VAL A 161 16.79 7.69 -6.01
N SER A 162 16.83 8.69 -6.89
CA SER A 162 17.05 10.08 -6.49
C SER A 162 15.76 10.67 -5.92
N LEU A 163 15.84 11.20 -4.69
CA LEU A 163 14.76 11.96 -4.07
C LEU A 163 14.91 13.48 -4.27
N ARG A 164 16.08 13.93 -4.75
CA ARG A 164 16.41 15.34 -4.94
C ARG A 164 15.36 16.08 -5.78
N GLU A 165 15.00 15.49 -6.91
CA GLU A 165 14.14 16.07 -7.96
C GLU A 165 12.64 15.87 -7.69
N GLN A 166 12.27 15.17 -6.63
CA GLN A 166 10.86 14.93 -6.30
C GLN A 166 10.18 16.25 -5.88
N PRO A 167 8.94 16.51 -6.33
CA PRO A 167 8.21 17.71 -5.96
C PRO A 167 8.08 17.83 -4.44
N ARG A 168 8.26 19.06 -3.95
CA ARG A 168 8.02 19.38 -2.54
C ARG A 168 6.53 19.42 -2.25
N TYR A 169 6.16 19.06 -1.03
CA TYR A 169 4.80 19.04 -0.47
C TYR A 169 3.79 18.11 -1.16
N GLN A 170 4.23 17.30 -2.13
CA GLN A 170 3.38 16.34 -2.83
C GLN A 170 3.75 14.91 -2.43
N TRP A 171 2.74 14.04 -2.34
CA TRP A 171 2.96 12.61 -2.18
C TRP A 171 3.42 12.04 -3.51
N VAL A 172 4.52 11.30 -3.48
CA VAL A 172 5.14 10.65 -4.65
C VAL A 172 5.32 9.16 -4.38
N ASP A 173 5.18 8.39 -5.45
CA ASP A 173 5.32 6.95 -5.44
C ASP A 173 6.77 6.56 -5.77
N ILE A 174 7.47 6.03 -4.77
CA ILE A 174 8.80 5.45 -4.95
C ILE A 174 8.68 3.95 -5.10
N ARG A 175 8.61 3.51 -6.36
CA ARG A 175 8.45 2.11 -6.71
C ARG A 175 9.70 1.29 -6.40
N VAL A 176 9.56 0.29 -5.54
CA VAL A 176 10.60 -0.64 -5.12
C VAL A 176 10.85 -1.69 -6.19
N GLY A 177 9.80 -2.41 -6.58
CA GLY A 177 9.87 -3.55 -7.49
C GLY A 177 8.47 -4.09 -7.79
N GLU A 178 8.43 -5.18 -8.54
CA GLU A 178 7.19 -5.87 -8.88
C GLU A 178 7.35 -7.38 -8.87
N PHE A 179 6.25 -8.11 -8.72
CA PHE A 179 6.25 -9.55 -8.79
C PHE A 179 4.89 -10.09 -9.21
N LYS A 180 4.88 -11.24 -9.88
CA LYS A 180 3.65 -11.97 -10.15
C LYS A 180 3.32 -12.81 -8.93
N HIS A 181 2.12 -12.65 -8.38
CA HIS A 181 1.64 -13.47 -7.28
C HIS A 181 0.86 -14.67 -7.82
N GLU A 182 1.34 -15.89 -7.56
CA GLU A 182 0.70 -17.14 -7.92
C GLU A 182 0.30 -17.93 -6.66
N ARG A 183 -0.59 -18.91 -6.80
CA ARG A 183 -1.11 -19.69 -5.67
C ARG A 183 -0.04 -20.53 -4.96
N ASP A 184 0.99 -20.92 -5.69
CA ASP A 184 2.12 -21.74 -5.24
C ASP A 184 3.32 -20.88 -4.80
N SER A 185 3.29 -19.57 -5.04
CA SER A 185 4.36 -18.62 -4.70
C SER A 185 4.06 -17.82 -3.43
N VAL A 186 3.27 -18.37 -2.50
CA VAL A 186 2.90 -17.70 -1.25
C VAL A 186 4.11 -17.64 -0.31
N GLY A 187 4.29 -16.49 0.33
CA GLY A 187 5.19 -16.34 1.46
C GLY A 187 5.41 -14.88 1.83
N GLU A 188 6.40 -14.64 2.67
CA GLU A 188 6.75 -13.29 3.11
C GLU A 188 7.68 -12.61 2.10
N ILE A 189 7.26 -11.44 1.60
CA ILE A 189 8.17 -10.51 0.91
C ILE A 189 8.80 -9.55 1.91
N THR A 190 10.02 -9.11 1.62
CA THR A 190 10.68 -8.02 2.35
C THR A 190 10.98 -6.87 1.40
N PHE A 191 10.66 -5.64 1.81
CA PHE A 191 10.96 -4.44 1.06
C PHE A 191 11.67 -3.41 1.94
N SER A 192 12.59 -2.65 1.37
CA SER A 192 13.32 -1.61 2.12
C SER A 192 13.64 -0.37 1.30
N MET A 193 13.85 0.73 2.01
CA MET A 193 14.43 1.99 1.54
C MET A 193 15.54 2.39 2.51
N TYR A 194 16.78 2.51 2.03
CA TYR A 194 17.92 2.80 2.90
C TYR A 194 19.01 3.62 2.22
N GLU A 195 19.69 4.43 3.03
CA GLU A 195 20.94 5.11 2.71
C GLU A 195 21.65 5.44 4.02
N TYR A 196 22.73 4.73 4.28
CA TYR A 196 23.58 4.88 5.47
C TYR A 196 25.07 4.89 5.14
N ALA A 197 25.43 4.77 3.86
CA ALA A 197 26.82 4.61 3.44
C ALA A 197 27.53 5.96 3.26
N ALA A 198 26.80 7.01 2.85
CA ALA A 198 27.39 8.30 2.57
C ALA A 198 27.66 9.16 3.83
N GLY A 199 27.06 8.81 4.98
CA GLY A 199 27.16 9.59 6.21
C GLY A 199 26.49 10.98 6.14
N VAL A 200 25.73 11.26 5.08
CA VAL A 200 25.04 12.53 4.87
C VAL A 200 23.78 12.59 5.73
N TRP A 201 23.64 13.66 6.53
CA TRP A 201 22.45 13.94 7.32
C TRP A 201 21.26 14.31 6.44
N LYS A 202 20.08 13.76 6.76
CA LYS A 202 18.85 13.84 5.96
C LYS A 202 17.69 14.31 6.81
N LYS A 203 16.85 15.17 6.24
CA LYS A 203 15.68 15.74 6.90
C LYS A 203 14.52 15.95 5.95
N GLY A 204 13.30 15.96 6.49
CA GLY A 204 12.12 16.48 5.78
C GLY A 204 11.40 15.44 4.93
N LEU A 205 11.75 14.16 5.07
CA LEU A 205 11.00 13.04 4.50
C LEU A 205 9.79 12.73 5.36
N PHE A 206 8.63 12.68 4.72
CA PHE A 206 7.39 12.18 5.30
C PHE A 206 7.09 10.84 4.64
N LEU A 207 6.84 9.81 5.44
CA LEU A 207 6.45 8.49 4.99
C LEU A 207 4.99 8.25 5.34
N LYS A 208 4.14 8.05 4.33
CA LYS A 208 2.75 7.64 4.53
C LYS A 208 2.61 6.14 4.76
N GLY A 209 3.49 5.35 4.15
CA GLY A 209 3.48 3.89 4.24
C GLY A 209 3.95 3.24 2.95
N VAL A 210 3.72 1.93 2.85
CA VAL A 210 4.06 1.13 1.67
C VAL A 210 2.81 0.50 1.09
N ALA A 211 2.51 0.85 -0.17
CA ALA A 211 1.40 0.28 -0.92
C ALA A 211 1.84 -0.99 -1.67
N ILE A 212 1.00 -2.01 -1.61
CA ILE A 212 1.10 -3.25 -2.39
C ILE A 212 -0.20 -3.34 -3.18
N ARG A 213 -0.12 -3.09 -4.48
CA ARG A 213 -1.29 -2.98 -5.35
C ARG A 213 -1.03 -3.60 -6.72
N PRO A 214 -2.06 -4.03 -7.44
CA PRO A 214 -1.92 -4.51 -8.80
C PRO A 214 -1.24 -3.47 -9.69
N LYS A 215 -0.33 -3.95 -10.53
CA LYS A 215 0.22 -3.19 -11.65
C LYS A 215 -0.49 -3.65 -12.91
N TYR A 216 -1.20 -2.73 -13.54
CA TYR A 216 -1.74 -2.93 -14.88
C TYR A 216 -0.83 -2.24 -15.87
N ASN A 217 -0.37 -2.97 -16.88
CA ASN A 217 0.22 -2.34 -18.04
C ASN A 217 -0.94 -1.71 -18.82
N ASN A 218 -0.91 -0.39 -18.97
CA ASN A 218 -1.73 0.30 -19.96
C ASN A 218 -1.08 0.20 -21.33
#